data_AF-A0AA35LHB7-F1
#
_entry.id   AF-A0AA35LHB7-F1
#
_cell.length_a   1.000
_cell.length_b   1.000
_cell.length_c   1.000
_cell.angle_alpha   90.00
_cell.angle_beta   90.00
_cell.angle_gamma   90.00
#
_symmetry.space_group_name_H-M   'P 1'
#
loop_
_entity.id
_entity.type
_entity.pdbx_description
1 polymer ?
#
loop_
_entity_poly.entity_id
_entity_poly.type
_entity_poly.pdbx_seq_one_letter_code
_entity_poly.pdbx_strand_id
1 'polypeptide(L)'
;MKLLPSSGIWILLCFCTANATWCFQCIQPRKTGNCPAKKELCWAGGEAACYTLNLYISKTLIATVVGCLQQCEGYRFYGPYTWHEIICCSTDYCNM
;
A
#
# COMPACT_ATOMS: atom_id res chain seq x y z
N MET A 1 -35.93 -24.44 -13.56
CA MET A 1 -34.84 -23.43 -13.52
C MET A 1 -35.33 -22.25 -12.70
N LYS A 2 -34.84 -22.06 -11.46
CA LYS A 2 -35.21 -20.93 -10.60
C LYS A 2 -34.33 -19.74 -10.99
N LEU A 3 -34.95 -18.71 -11.56
CA LEU A 3 -34.31 -17.40 -11.78
C LEU A 3 -34.00 -16.78 -10.42
N LEU A 4 -32.72 -16.48 -10.16
CA LEU A 4 -32.32 -15.70 -9.00
C LEU A 4 -32.96 -14.30 -9.08
N PRO A 5 -33.43 -13.74 -7.95
CA PRO A 5 -33.98 -12.39 -7.92
C PRO A 5 -32.90 -11.35 -8.25
N SER A 6 -33.26 -10.38 -9.10
CA SER A 6 -32.41 -9.28 -9.60
C SER A 6 -31.83 -8.37 -8.51
N SER A 7 -32.28 -8.51 -7.26
CA SER A 7 -31.75 -7.83 -6.08
C SER A 7 -30.44 -8.41 -5.54
N GLY A 8 -30.07 -9.64 -5.92
CA GLY A 8 -28.80 -10.27 -5.51
C GLY A 8 -27.56 -9.74 -6.23
N ILE A 9 -27.72 -9.21 -7.44
CA ILE A 9 -26.61 -8.72 -8.28
C ILE A 9 -26.03 -7.41 -7.73
N TRP A 10 -26.88 -6.53 -7.19
CA TRP A 10 -26.44 -5.27 -6.58
C TRP A 10 -25.70 -5.47 -5.27
N ILE A 11 -26.08 -6.49 -4.48
CA ILE A 11 -25.40 -6.83 -3.22
C ILE A 11 -24.01 -7.41 -3.51
N LEU A 12 -23.86 -8.24 -4.55
CA LEU A 12 -22.56 -8.77 -4.98
C LEU A 12 -21.61 -7.68 -5.53
N LEU A 13 -22.14 -6.61 -6.13
CA LEU A 13 -21.33 -5.47 -6.59
C LEU A 13 -20.84 -4.57 -5.44
N CYS A 14 -21.57 -4.48 -4.33
CA CYS A 14 -21.15 -3.70 -3.15
C CYS A 14 -20.01 -4.33 -2.34
N PHE A 15 -19.84 -5.66 -2.38
CA PHE A 15 -18.75 -6.32 -1.64
C PHE A 15 -17.39 -6.28 -2.35
N CYS A 16 -17.35 -5.92 -3.65
CA CYS A 16 -16.08 -5.78 -4.38
C CYS A 16 -15.42 -4.40 -4.18
N THR A 17 -16.17 -3.37 -3.78
CA THR A 17 -15.64 -2.00 -3.59
C THR A 17 -15.21 -1.71 -2.15
N ALA A 18 -15.50 -2.60 -1.20
CA ALA A 18 -15.21 -2.38 0.22
C ALA A 18 -13.71 -2.42 0.57
N ASN A 19 -12.83 -2.83 -0.35
CA ASN A 19 -11.42 -3.05 -0.08
C ASN A 19 -10.49 -2.22 -0.98
N ALA A 20 -10.92 -1.02 -1.35
CA ALA A 20 -10.08 -0.07 -2.06
C ALA A 20 -9.58 1.03 -1.11
N THR A 21 -8.29 1.37 -1.20
CA THR A 21 -7.71 2.51 -0.46
C THR A 21 -6.90 3.36 -1.43
N TRP A 22 -6.93 4.68 -1.26
CA TRP A 22 -6.05 5.57 -1.98
C TRP A 22 -4.70 5.65 -1.30
N CYS A 23 -3.61 5.52 -2.05
CA CYS A 23 -2.26 5.60 -1.51
C CYS A 23 -1.41 6.61 -2.27
N PHE A 24 -0.38 7.12 -1.62
CA PHE A 24 0.71 7.77 -2.33
C PHE A 24 1.64 6.72 -2.93
N GLN A 25 2.16 7.02 -4.12
CA GLN A 25 3.16 6.20 -4.79
C GLN A 25 4.35 7.07 -5.21
N CYS A 26 5.53 6.73 -4.69
CA CYS A 26 6.79 7.31 -5.15
C CYS A 26 8.00 6.50 -4.66
N ILE A 27 9.14 6.79 -5.29
CA ILE A 27 10.45 6.41 -4.79
C ILE A 27 11.17 7.73 -4.48
N GLN A 28 11.51 7.95 -3.22
CA GLN A 28 12.23 9.13 -2.75
C GLN A 28 13.65 8.73 -2.36
N PRO A 29 14.63 8.86 -3.29
CA PRO A 29 16.02 8.78 -2.89
C PRO A 29 16.36 9.95 -1.96
N ARG A 30 17.16 9.69 -0.91
CA ARG A 30 17.57 10.70 0.08
C ARG A 30 18.12 11.99 -0.57
N LYS A 31 18.78 11.87 -1.72
CA LYS A 31 19.45 12.97 -2.43
C LYS A 31 18.51 13.97 -3.10
N THR A 32 17.28 13.59 -3.43
CA THR A 32 16.38 14.45 -4.22
C THR A 32 15.36 15.20 -3.39
N GLY A 33 15.11 14.79 -2.13
CA GLY A 33 14.23 15.48 -1.17
C GLY A 33 12.75 15.52 -1.56
N ASN A 34 12.42 15.43 -2.85
CA ASN A 34 11.07 15.51 -3.39
C ASN A 34 10.59 14.12 -3.83
N CYS A 35 9.51 13.69 -3.19
CA CYS A 35 8.62 12.63 -3.63
C CYS A 35 7.47 13.31 -4.38
N PRO A 36 7.43 13.32 -5.73
CA PRO A 36 6.22 13.70 -6.45
C PRO A 36 5.22 12.56 -6.31
N ALA A 37 4.64 12.44 -5.12
CA ALA A 37 3.73 11.38 -4.75
C ALA A 37 2.54 11.36 -5.71
N LYS A 38 2.49 10.38 -6.59
CA LYS A 38 1.31 10.14 -7.41
C LYS A 38 0.25 9.52 -6.51
N LYS A 39 -0.98 10.02 -6.57
CA LYS A 39 -2.12 9.40 -5.89
C LYS A 39 -2.60 8.25 -6.76
N GLU A 40 -2.64 7.05 -6.20
CA GLU A 40 -3.09 5.85 -6.89
C GLU A 40 -4.22 5.19 -6.10
N LEU A 41 -5.25 4.73 -6.80
CA LEU A 41 -6.32 3.94 -6.21
C LEU A 41 -5.88 2.48 -6.19
N CYS A 42 -5.77 1.91 -5.00
CA CYS A 42 -5.29 0.55 -4.85
C CYS A 42 -6.47 -0.40 -4.74
N TRP A 43 -6.69 -1.13 -5.83
CA TRP A 43 -7.64 -2.22 -5.93
C TRP A 43 -6.89 -3.53 -5.80
N ALA A 44 -6.78 -4.02 -4.58
CA ALA A 44 -6.49 -5.43 -4.38
C ALA A 44 -7.83 -6.17 -4.37
N GLY A 45 -7.92 -7.35 -4.98
CA GLY A 45 -9.08 -8.25 -4.84
C GLY A 45 -9.21 -8.84 -3.43
N GLY A 46 -8.90 -8.04 -2.39
CA GLY A 46 -8.75 -8.35 -0.97
C GLY A 46 -8.38 -7.07 -0.20
N GLU A 47 -7.94 -7.15 1.05
CA GLU A 47 -7.59 -5.98 1.88
C GLU A 47 -6.42 -5.17 1.28
N ALA A 48 -6.75 -4.09 0.56
CA ALA A 48 -5.76 -3.14 0.08
C ALA A 48 -5.23 -2.30 1.24
N ALA A 49 -3.92 -2.10 1.28
CA ALA A 49 -3.25 -1.25 2.26
C ALA A 49 -2.17 -0.41 1.59
N CYS A 50 -1.91 0.76 2.17
CA CYS A 50 -0.77 1.56 1.81
C CYS A 50 0.46 1.09 2.59
N TYR A 51 1.64 1.23 1.98
CA TYR A 51 2.89 0.92 2.65
C TYR A 51 3.92 2.03 2.51
N THR A 52 4.83 2.05 3.49
CA THR A 52 6.08 2.82 3.49
C THR A 52 7.22 1.85 3.73
N LEU A 53 8.15 1.75 2.77
CA LEU A 53 9.38 0.97 2.82
C LEU A 53 10.56 1.94 3.00
N ASN A 54 11.27 1.81 4.12
CA ASN A 54 12.49 2.55 4.37
C ASN A 54 13.71 1.65 4.15
N LEU A 55 14.67 2.11 3.35
CA LEU A 55 15.89 1.40 3.02
C LEU A 55 17.10 2.09 3.66
N TYR A 56 17.95 1.33 4.34
CA TYR A 56 19.09 1.87 5.07
C TYR A 56 20.40 1.17 4.73
N ILE A 57 21.50 1.94 4.73
CA ILE A 57 22.88 1.45 4.68
C ILE A 57 23.64 2.04 5.88
N SER A 58 24.26 1.19 6.69
CA SER A 58 25.07 1.61 7.86
C SER A 58 24.34 2.64 8.75
N LYS A 59 23.04 2.41 9.00
CA LYS A 59 22.11 3.27 9.76
C LYS A 59 21.68 4.57 9.06
N THR A 60 22.11 4.82 7.84
CA THR A 60 21.66 5.98 7.04
C THR A 60 20.50 5.59 6.16
N LEU A 61 19.36 6.30 6.26
CA LEU A 61 18.24 6.16 5.33
C LEU A 61 18.71 6.60 3.93
N ILE A 62 18.68 5.68 2.97
CA ILE A 62 19.10 5.93 1.59
C ILE A 62 17.92 6.19 0.66
N ALA A 63 16.77 5.61 0.96
CA ALA A 63 15.55 5.78 0.18
C ALA A 63 14.32 5.44 1.00
N THR A 64 13.23 6.12 0.69
CA THR A 64 11.88 5.78 1.12
C THR A 64 11.05 5.47 -0.11
N VAL A 65 10.30 4.37 -0.07
CA VAL A 65 9.37 3.97 -1.13
C VAL A 65 7.99 3.91 -0.51
N VAL A 66 7.03 4.55 -1.15
CA VAL A 66 5.64 4.52 -0.71
C VAL A 66 4.81 3.97 -1.87
N GLY A 67 3.79 3.19 -1.55
CA GLY A 67 2.91 2.60 -2.55
C GLY A 67 1.78 1.84 -1.91
N CYS A 68 1.27 0.85 -2.63
CA CYS A 68 0.27 -0.04 -2.09
C CYS A 68 0.58 -1.52 -2.29
N LEU A 69 0.03 -2.30 -1.38
CA LEU A 69 0.20 -3.73 -1.30
C LEU A 69 -1.15 -4.36 -0.94
N GLN A 70 -1.38 -5.57 -1.43
CA GLN A 70 -2.44 -6.42 -0.91
C GLN A 70 -1.94 -7.11 0.36
N GLN A 71 -2.77 -7.18 1.41
CA GLN A 71 -2.43 -7.89 2.66
C GLN A 71 -1.06 -7.45 3.22
N CYS A 72 -0.92 -6.16 3.47
CA CYS A 72 0.33 -5.59 3.96
C CYS A 72 0.55 -5.94 5.44
N GLU A 73 1.61 -6.70 5.70
CA GLU A 73 2.11 -6.95 7.05
C GLU A 73 3.44 -6.20 7.26
N GLY A 74 3.49 -5.39 8.32
CA GLY A 74 4.70 -4.64 8.66
C GLY A 74 5.81 -5.58 9.12
N TYR A 75 7.03 -5.36 8.64
CA TYR A 75 8.18 -6.16 9.04
C TYR A 75 9.46 -5.33 9.08
N ARG A 76 10.47 -5.89 9.75
CA ARG A 76 11.83 -5.35 9.78
C ARG A 76 12.83 -6.44 9.47
N PHE A 77 13.74 -6.15 8.55
CA PHE A 77 14.84 -7.03 8.20
C PHE A 77 16.17 -6.33 8.49
N TYR A 78 17.05 -7.03 9.20
CA TYR A 78 18.39 -6.55 9.56
C TYR A 78 19.45 -7.44 8.92
N GLY A 79 20.19 -6.87 7.97
CA GLY A 79 21.43 -7.44 7.43
C GLY A 79 22.67 -6.80 8.08
N PRO A 80 23.87 -7.31 7.78
CA PRO A 80 25.12 -6.84 8.38
C PRO A 80 25.45 -5.37 8.05
N TYR A 81 25.02 -4.88 6.89
CA TYR A 81 25.29 -3.51 6.42
C TYR A 81 24.04 -2.78 5.94
N THR A 82 22.98 -3.53 5.65
CA THR A 82 21.71 -3.02 5.14
C THR A 82 20.59 -3.43 6.06
N TRP A 83 19.60 -2.57 6.24
CA TRP A 83 18.35 -2.95 6.88
C TRP A 83 17.19 -2.26 6.16
N HIS A 84 16.02 -2.88 6.25
CA HIS A 84 14.81 -2.29 5.68
C HIS A 84 13.61 -2.59 6.58
N GLU A 85 12.65 -1.69 6.57
CA GLU A 85 11.39 -1.88 7.26
C GLU A 85 10.23 -1.53 6.35
N ILE A 86 9.14 -2.29 6.47
CA ILE A 86 7.86 -1.99 5.86
C ILE A 86 6.87 -1.64 6.98
N ILE A 87 6.20 -0.52 6.80
CA ILE A 87 5.11 -0.04 7.65
C ILE A 87 3.85 -0.04 6.78
N CYS A 88 2.76 -0.59 7.32
CA CYS A 88 1.49 -0.75 6.62
C CYS A 88 0.39 0.06 7.31
N CYS A 89 -0.56 0.58 6.53
CA CYS A 89 -1.72 1.31 7.03
C CYS A 89 -2.91 1.19 6.05
N SER A 90 -4.13 1.34 6.56
CA SER A 90 -5.37 1.01 5.82
C SER A 90 -6.30 2.20 5.56
N THR A 91 -5.87 3.42 5.90
CA THR A 91 -6.65 4.63 5.61
C THR A 91 -6.10 5.34 4.39
N ASP A 92 -6.95 6.07 3.68
CA ASP A 92 -6.52 6.84 2.51
C ASP A 92 -5.33 7.75 2.82
N TYR A 93 -4.32 7.70 1.96
CA TYR A 93 -3.13 8.56 1.96
C TYR A 93 -2.28 8.47 3.24
N CYS A 94 -2.37 7.39 4.00
CA CYS A 94 -1.68 7.22 5.29
C CYS A 94 -0.17 7.00 5.20
N ASN A 95 0.36 6.77 4.00
CA ASN A 95 1.77 6.47 3.76
C ASN A 95 2.61 7.70 3.39
N MET A 96 2.33 8.85 4.00
CA MET A 96 3.05 10.12 3.80
C MET A 96 3.90 10.52 5.01
#